data_AF-A0A2N7MZV0-F1
#
_entry.id   AF-A0A2N7MZV0-F1
#
_cell.length_a   1.000
_cell.length_b   1.000
_cell.length_c   1.000
_cell.angle_alpha   90.00
_cell.angle_beta   90.00
_cell.angle_gamma   90.00
#
_symmetry.space_group_name_H-M   'P 1'
#
loop_
_entity.id
_entity.type
_entity.pdbx_description
1 polymer ?
#
loop_
_entity_poly.entity_id
_entity_poly.type
_entity_poly.pdbx_seq_one_letter_code
_entity_poly.pdbx_strand_id
1 'polypeptide(L)'
;MKQVFDLLVSCVKGYENGKQQLFNLHVEPIQQKIDEIHKDYLKSFTQVRRSLDKKEVPTADLLDFLEERRIELLAQRELTKALACELQQADRRLIGPKTWKCFIEYCNSVEAYFHTGNAPSGYSWYSDFIRFMKVSRKANLQDIYFTKLDGCFGNDPRTDLIAEIDFVLERKLPTALKKVQSNYAKLRSSLL
;
A
#
# COMPACT_ATOMS: atom_id res chain seq x y z
N MET A 1 -43.10 29.48 11.15
CA MET A 1 -42.82 28.02 11.23
C MET A 1 -42.35 27.42 9.90
N LYS A 2 -43.05 27.62 8.77
CA LYS A 2 -42.65 27.07 7.44
C LYS A 2 -41.21 27.44 7.02
N GLN A 3 -40.85 28.72 7.07
CA GLN A 3 -39.52 29.21 6.65
C GLN A 3 -38.35 28.63 7.46
N VAL A 4 -38.51 28.39 8.76
CA VAL A 4 -37.47 27.77 9.62
C VAL A 4 -37.29 26.30 9.28
N PHE A 5 -38.39 25.61 8.96
CA PHE A 5 -38.38 24.22 8.54
C PHE A 5 -37.72 24.05 7.17
N ASP A 6 -38.03 24.94 6.21
CA ASP A 6 -37.41 24.94 4.88
C ASP A 6 -35.90 25.20 4.95
N LEU A 7 -35.45 26.06 5.86
CA LEU A 7 -34.04 26.37 6.09
C LEU A 7 -33.29 25.18 6.70
N LEU A 8 -33.89 24.50 7.67
CA LEU A 8 -33.36 23.27 8.26
C LEU A 8 -33.27 22.13 7.23
N VAL A 9 -34.30 21.95 6.41
CA VAL A 9 -34.33 20.93 5.34
C VAL A 9 -33.27 21.24 4.27
N SER A 10 -33.07 22.51 3.92
CA SER A 10 -32.03 22.94 2.97
C SER A 10 -30.62 22.70 3.52
N CYS A 11 -30.38 23.04 4.79
CA CYS A 11 -29.11 22.75 5.46
C CYS A 11 -28.81 21.26 5.56
N VAL A 12 -29.81 20.43 5.90
CA VAL A 12 -29.67 18.97 5.94
C VAL A 12 -29.37 18.40 4.56
N LYS A 13 -30.07 18.84 3.51
CA LYS A 13 -29.79 18.42 2.12
C LYS A 13 -28.40 18.84 1.65
N GLY A 14 -27.96 20.06 1.97
CA GLY A 14 -26.61 20.53 1.65
C GLY A 14 -25.52 19.72 2.36
N TYR A 15 -25.76 19.35 3.62
CA TYR A 15 -24.87 18.52 4.43
C TYR A 15 -24.75 17.08 3.89
N GLU A 16 -25.88 16.44 3.58
CA GLU A 16 -25.87 15.08 3.00
C GLU A 16 -25.25 15.06 1.60
N ASN A 17 -25.51 16.07 0.76
CA ASN A 17 -24.83 16.21 -0.54
C ASN A 17 -23.31 16.37 -0.39
N GLY A 18 -22.86 17.14 0.61
CA GLY A 18 -21.44 17.34 0.90
C GLY A 18 -20.73 16.04 1.32
N LYS A 19 -21.37 15.23 2.17
CA LYS A 19 -20.86 13.89 2.55
C LYS A 19 -20.74 12.96 1.35
N GLN A 20 -21.78 12.91 0.52
CA GLN A 20 -21.81 12.00 -0.61
C GLN A 20 -20.80 12.41 -1.70
N GLN A 21 -20.59 13.72 -1.89
CA GLN A 21 -19.52 14.23 -2.75
C GLN A 21 -18.13 13.87 -2.21
N LEU A 22 -17.88 14.06 -0.92
CA LEU A 22 -16.61 13.65 -0.28
C LEU A 22 -16.35 12.15 -0.47
N PHE A 23 -17.37 11.33 -0.28
CA PHE A 23 -17.26 9.88 -0.48
C PHE A 23 -16.93 9.54 -1.94
N ASN A 24 -17.75 10.00 -2.89
CA ASN A 24 -17.64 9.61 -4.29
C ASN A 24 -16.40 10.18 -5.00
N LEU A 25 -15.98 11.40 -4.67
CA LEU A 25 -14.89 12.07 -5.37
C LEU A 25 -13.51 11.78 -4.77
N HIS A 26 -13.47 11.39 -3.50
CA HIS A 26 -12.21 11.27 -2.77
C HIS A 26 -12.05 9.92 -2.06
N VAL A 27 -12.97 9.52 -1.19
CA VAL A 27 -12.81 8.30 -0.38
C VAL A 27 -12.85 7.04 -1.25
N GLU A 28 -13.84 6.91 -2.12
CA GLU A 28 -14.05 5.74 -2.97
C GLU A 28 -12.90 5.54 -3.98
N PRO A 29 -12.44 6.58 -4.72
CA PRO A 29 -11.29 6.44 -5.61
C PRO A 29 -9.99 6.05 -4.89
N ILE A 30 -9.73 6.57 -3.69
CA ILE A 30 -8.57 6.17 -2.89
C ILE A 30 -8.64 4.69 -2.55
N GLN A 31 -9.80 4.21 -2.09
CA GLN A 31 -9.98 2.79 -1.74
C GLN A 31 -9.76 1.89 -2.95
N GLN A 32 -10.35 2.23 -4.10
CA GLN A 32 -10.15 1.47 -5.34
C GLN A 32 -8.68 1.42 -5.75
N LYS A 33 -7.97 2.54 -5.64
CA LYS A 33 -6.53 2.60 -5.95
C LYS A 33 -5.70 1.74 -5.02
N ILE A 34 -6.03 1.68 -3.72
CA ILE A 34 -5.34 0.81 -2.76
C ILE A 34 -5.55 -0.67 -3.12
N ASP A 35 -6.78 -1.05 -3.48
CA ASP A 35 -7.09 -2.43 -3.87
C ASP A 35 -6.37 -2.84 -5.16
N GLU A 36 -6.23 -1.93 -6.13
CA GLU A 36 -5.40 -2.13 -7.33
C GLU A 36 -3.92 -2.34 -6.98
N ILE A 37 -3.34 -1.43 -6.18
CA ILE A 37 -1.94 -1.52 -5.74
C ILE A 37 -1.70 -2.81 -4.95
N HIS A 38 -2.65 -3.23 -4.11
CA HIS A 38 -2.57 -4.49 -3.37
C HIS A 38 -2.49 -5.71 -4.30
N LYS A 39 -3.37 -5.78 -5.31
CA LYS A 39 -3.35 -6.87 -6.29
C LYS A 39 -2.03 -6.92 -7.05
N ASP A 40 -1.50 -5.76 -7.43
CA ASP A 40 -0.20 -5.66 -8.09
C ASP A 40 0.96 -6.12 -7.20
N TYR A 41 0.93 -5.81 -5.90
CA TYR A 41 1.90 -6.35 -4.95
C TYR A 41 1.84 -7.87 -4.89
N LEU A 42 0.66 -8.45 -4.68
CA LEU A 42 0.51 -9.90 -4.59
C LEU A 42 1.04 -10.59 -5.85
N LYS A 43 0.71 -10.05 -7.03
CA LYS A 43 1.19 -10.58 -8.31
C LYS A 43 2.73 -10.52 -8.40
N SER A 44 3.31 -9.37 -8.08
CA SER A 44 4.76 -9.15 -8.18
C SER A 44 5.55 -10.02 -7.21
N PHE A 45 5.14 -10.08 -5.93
CA PHE A 45 5.78 -10.93 -4.92
C PHE A 45 5.62 -12.42 -5.26
N THR A 46 4.46 -12.85 -5.77
CA THR A 46 4.24 -14.23 -6.22
C THR A 46 5.15 -14.59 -7.39
N GLN A 47 5.33 -13.68 -8.35
CA GLN A 47 6.23 -13.89 -9.49
C GLN A 47 7.69 -14.03 -9.04
N VAL A 48 8.13 -13.21 -8.08
CA VAL A 48 9.48 -13.31 -7.48
C VAL A 48 9.66 -14.63 -6.75
N ARG A 49 8.71 -15.00 -5.86
CA ARG A 49 8.72 -16.28 -5.15
C ARG A 49 8.87 -17.47 -6.10
N ARG A 50 8.06 -17.51 -7.17
CA ARG A 50 8.12 -18.56 -8.20
C ARG A 50 9.48 -18.64 -8.91
N SER A 51 10.12 -17.49 -9.17
CA SER A 51 11.47 -17.47 -9.77
C SER A 51 12.51 -18.07 -8.82
N LEU A 52 12.43 -17.74 -7.53
CA LEU A 52 13.36 -18.21 -6.50
C LEU A 52 13.21 -19.72 -6.22
N ASP A 53 11.97 -20.22 -6.25
CA ASP A 53 11.66 -21.65 -6.08
C ASP A 53 12.28 -22.52 -7.18
N LYS A 54 12.31 -22.02 -8.42
CA LYS A 54 12.88 -22.72 -9.58
C LYS A 54 14.40 -22.80 -9.59
N LYS A 55 15.08 -22.18 -8.62
CA LYS A 55 16.55 -22.07 -8.57
C LYS A 55 17.16 -21.43 -9.82
N GLU A 56 16.42 -20.54 -10.47
CA GLU A 56 16.91 -19.78 -11.61
C GLU A 56 17.43 -18.43 -11.10
N VAL A 57 18.62 -18.01 -11.55
CA VAL A 57 19.06 -16.62 -11.36
C VAL A 57 18.01 -15.73 -12.00
N PRO A 58 17.37 -14.78 -11.27
CA PRO A 58 16.45 -13.82 -11.87
C PRO A 58 17.11 -13.15 -13.08
N THR A 59 16.43 -13.19 -14.23
CA THR A 59 16.96 -12.57 -15.47
C THR A 59 17.11 -11.07 -15.28
N ALA A 60 17.98 -10.43 -16.07
CA ALA A 60 18.09 -8.97 -16.08
C ALA A 60 16.72 -8.35 -16.40
N ASP A 61 16.05 -8.87 -17.42
CA ASP A 61 14.70 -8.47 -17.83
C ASP A 61 13.67 -8.60 -16.70
N LEU A 62 13.76 -9.64 -15.87
CA LEU A 62 12.89 -9.77 -14.70
C LEU A 62 13.23 -8.68 -13.68
N LEU A 63 14.51 -8.45 -13.35
CA LEU A 63 14.91 -7.40 -12.41
C LEU A 63 14.56 -5.99 -12.89
N ASP A 64 14.62 -5.75 -14.20
CA ASP A 64 14.25 -4.48 -14.83
C ASP A 64 12.74 -4.29 -14.84
N PHE A 65 11.97 -5.30 -15.23
CA PHE A 65 10.50 -5.29 -15.12
C PHE A 65 10.02 -5.01 -13.69
N LEU A 66 10.65 -5.64 -12.70
CA LEU A 66 10.35 -5.45 -11.28
C LEU A 66 10.71 -4.03 -10.79
N GLU A 67 11.77 -3.42 -11.33
CA GLU A 67 12.15 -2.03 -11.04
C GLU A 67 11.20 -1.01 -11.70
N GLU A 68 10.85 -1.20 -12.97
CA GLU A 68 9.90 -0.35 -13.69
C GLU A 68 8.53 -0.38 -13.01
N ARG A 69 8.02 -1.58 -12.70
CA ARG A 69 6.74 -1.72 -12.01
C ARG A 69 6.74 -1.09 -10.62
N ARG A 70 7.90 -1.10 -9.94
CA ARG A 70 8.07 -0.37 -8.67
C ARG A 70 7.99 1.14 -8.87
N ILE A 71 8.65 1.70 -9.90
CA ILE A 71 8.63 3.15 -10.17
C ILE A 71 7.20 3.62 -10.43
N GLU A 72 6.46 2.88 -11.25
CA GLU A 72 5.04 3.17 -11.53
C GLU A 72 4.19 3.17 -10.26
N LEU A 73 4.36 2.16 -9.41
CA LEU A 73 3.62 2.05 -8.16
C LEU A 73 4.05 3.12 -7.14
N LEU A 74 5.32 3.55 -7.13
CA LEU A 74 5.82 4.57 -6.22
C LEU A 74 5.11 5.91 -6.46
N ALA A 75 5.00 6.35 -7.71
CA ALA A 75 4.28 7.57 -8.06
C ALA A 75 2.80 7.52 -7.62
N GLN A 76 2.15 6.37 -7.82
CA GLN A 76 0.76 6.17 -7.39
C GLN A 76 0.60 6.17 -5.87
N ARG A 77 1.56 5.59 -5.12
CA ARG A 77 1.58 5.60 -3.65
C ARG A 77 1.74 7.01 -3.11
N GLU A 78 2.74 7.74 -3.60
CA GLU A 78 3.01 9.11 -3.13
C GLU A 78 1.83 10.02 -3.44
N LEU A 79 1.21 9.90 -4.62
CA LEU A 79 0.01 10.66 -4.97
C LEU A 79 -1.19 10.29 -4.07
N THR A 80 -1.40 9.01 -3.80
CA THR A 80 -2.50 8.54 -2.94
C THR A 80 -2.29 8.99 -1.49
N LYS A 81 -1.05 8.92 -0.99
CA LYS A 81 -0.65 9.41 0.33
C LYS A 81 -0.83 10.93 0.43
N ALA A 82 -0.31 11.68 -0.52
CA ALA A 82 -0.44 13.12 -0.58
C ALA A 82 -1.92 13.55 -0.60
N LEU A 83 -2.75 12.90 -1.42
CA LEU A 83 -4.18 13.17 -1.47
C LEU A 83 -4.86 12.93 -0.11
N ALA A 84 -4.52 11.83 0.57
CA ALA A 84 -5.05 11.51 1.90
C ALA A 84 -4.63 12.55 2.96
N CYS A 85 -3.36 13.00 2.92
CA CYS A 85 -2.83 14.02 3.83
C CYS A 85 -3.42 15.42 3.56
N GLU A 86 -3.53 15.83 2.30
CA GLU A 86 -4.13 17.12 1.92
C GLU A 86 -5.61 17.18 2.32
N LEU A 87 -6.35 16.09 2.10
CA LEU A 87 -7.75 16.01 2.53
C LEU A 87 -7.90 16.03 4.06
N GLN A 88 -6.90 15.55 4.80
CA GLN A 88 -6.88 15.66 6.27
C GLN A 88 -6.67 17.11 6.75
N GLN A 89 -6.02 17.94 5.95
CA GLN A 89 -5.72 19.33 6.27
C GLN A 89 -6.76 20.32 5.75
N ALA A 90 -7.68 19.87 4.88
CA ALA A 90 -8.73 20.70 4.34
C ALA A 90 -9.64 21.26 5.45
N ASP A 91 -9.61 22.59 5.63
CA ASP A 91 -10.31 23.34 6.69
C ASP A 91 -11.85 23.40 6.49
N ARG A 92 -12.38 22.74 5.46
CA ARG A 92 -13.81 22.67 5.17
C ARG A 92 -14.41 21.41 5.76
N ARG A 93 -14.73 21.44 7.07
CA ARG A 93 -15.48 20.36 7.72
C ARG A 93 -16.94 20.36 7.24
N LEU A 94 -17.15 19.81 6.04
CA LEU A 94 -18.47 19.47 5.50
C LEU A 94 -19.14 18.35 6.30
N ILE A 95 -18.44 17.74 7.27
CA ILE A 95 -18.86 16.58 8.04
C ILE A 95 -18.60 16.79 9.54
N GLY A 96 -19.45 16.18 10.37
CA GLY A 96 -19.38 16.32 11.83
C GLY A 96 -18.10 15.69 12.45
N PRO A 97 -17.78 16.04 13.72
CA PRO A 97 -16.52 15.64 14.36
C PRO A 97 -16.28 14.12 14.43
N LYS A 98 -17.35 13.33 14.61
CA LYS A 98 -17.27 11.86 14.64
C LYS A 98 -16.86 11.29 13.28
N THR A 99 -17.51 11.75 12.20
CA THR A 99 -17.18 11.36 10.82
C THR A 99 -15.77 11.80 10.45
N TRP A 100 -15.36 12.99 10.88
CA TRP A 100 -14.01 13.50 10.67
C TRP A 100 -12.95 12.62 11.36
N LYS A 101 -13.24 12.13 12.57
CA LYS A 101 -12.36 11.16 13.24
C LYS A 101 -12.21 9.87 12.42
N CYS A 102 -13.31 9.33 11.90
CA CYS A 102 -13.26 8.15 11.02
C CYS A 102 -12.45 8.42 9.74
N PHE A 103 -12.56 9.63 9.20
CA PHE A 103 -11.79 10.07 8.03
C PHE A 103 -10.28 10.07 8.32
N ILE A 104 -9.85 10.66 9.44
CA ILE A 104 -8.44 10.64 9.88
C ILE A 104 -7.94 9.21 10.10
N GLU A 105 -8.72 8.36 10.79
CA GLU A 105 -8.36 6.97 11.03
C GLU A 105 -8.19 6.18 9.72
N TYR A 106 -9.01 6.47 8.72
CA TYR A 106 -8.87 5.92 7.37
C TYR A 106 -7.56 6.39 6.73
N CYS A 107 -7.31 7.71 6.60
CA CYS A 107 -6.09 8.25 6.00
C CYS A 107 -4.82 7.70 6.67
N ASN A 108 -4.76 7.66 8.00
CA ASN A 108 -3.63 7.10 8.75
C ASN A 108 -3.41 5.61 8.45
N SER A 109 -4.49 4.85 8.25
CA SER A 109 -4.37 3.44 7.88
C SER A 109 -3.87 3.23 6.46
N VAL A 110 -4.21 4.13 5.53
CA VAL A 110 -3.69 4.14 4.15
C VAL A 110 -2.19 4.42 4.16
N GLU A 111 -1.76 5.45 4.90
CA GLU A 111 -0.33 5.74 5.06
C GLU A 111 0.42 4.56 5.68
N ALA A 112 -0.10 3.98 6.77
CA ALA A 112 0.50 2.83 7.42
C ALA A 112 0.58 1.59 6.50
N TYR A 113 -0.41 1.39 5.63
CA TYR A 113 -0.39 0.32 4.63
C TYR A 113 0.81 0.47 3.68
N PHE A 114 1.06 1.68 3.18
CA PHE A 114 2.21 1.92 2.30
C PHE A 114 3.55 1.83 3.04
N HIS A 115 3.62 2.18 4.32
CA HIS A 115 4.81 1.96 5.14
C HIS A 115 5.10 0.49 5.45
N THR A 116 4.08 -0.38 5.49
CA THR A 116 4.26 -1.80 5.80
C THR A 116 5.12 -2.54 4.75
N GLY A 117 5.16 -2.03 3.52
CA GLY A 117 6.04 -2.53 2.46
C GLY A 117 7.48 -1.99 2.53
N ASN A 118 7.77 -1.04 3.43
CA ASN A 118 9.07 -0.36 3.55
C ASN A 118 10.00 -1.07 4.55
N ALA A 119 11.23 -1.32 4.11
CA ALA A 119 12.36 -1.75 4.94
C ALA A 119 12.89 -0.56 5.77
N PRO A 120 13.75 -0.81 6.78
CA PRO A 120 14.36 0.24 7.60
C PRO A 120 15.17 1.30 6.81
N SER A 121 15.47 1.05 5.52
CA SER A 121 16.19 1.96 4.63
C SER A 121 15.34 3.11 4.07
N GLY A 122 14.05 3.18 4.39
CA GLY A 122 13.11 4.13 3.78
C GLY A 122 12.65 3.73 2.37
N TYR A 123 13.24 2.68 1.79
CA TYR A 123 12.77 2.03 0.57
C TYR A 123 11.95 0.78 0.89
N SER A 124 11.19 0.27 -0.09
CA SER A 124 10.60 -1.07 0.06
C SER A 124 11.65 -2.15 0.24
N TRP A 125 11.39 -3.16 1.07
CA TRP A 125 12.26 -4.34 1.19
C TRP A 125 12.57 -4.94 -0.19
N TYR A 126 11.57 -4.88 -1.06
CA TYR A 126 11.65 -5.24 -2.47
C TYR A 126 12.65 -4.40 -3.28
N SER A 127 12.77 -3.10 -3.00
CA SER A 127 13.78 -2.22 -3.62
C SER A 127 15.19 -2.61 -3.19
N ASP A 128 15.37 -2.90 -1.89
CA ASP A 128 16.65 -3.33 -1.36
C ASP A 128 17.08 -4.66 -1.97
N PHE A 129 16.13 -5.59 -2.14
CA PHE A 129 16.34 -6.84 -2.84
C PHE A 129 16.77 -6.62 -4.30
N ILE A 130 16.01 -5.87 -5.11
CA ILE A 130 16.36 -5.63 -6.53
C ILE A 130 17.75 -5.00 -6.63
N ARG A 131 18.03 -4.00 -5.78
CA ARG A 131 19.34 -3.33 -5.73
C ARG A 131 20.46 -4.32 -5.42
N PHE A 132 20.27 -5.14 -4.40
CA PHE A 132 21.24 -6.17 -4.01
C PHE A 132 21.48 -7.16 -5.15
N MET A 133 20.42 -7.72 -5.75
CA MET A 133 20.52 -8.66 -6.88
C MET A 133 21.24 -8.06 -8.09
N LYS A 134 20.93 -6.81 -8.45
CA LYS A 134 21.59 -6.11 -9.56
C LYS A 134 23.08 -5.90 -9.28
N VAL A 135 23.45 -5.55 -8.06
CA VAL A 135 24.86 -5.39 -7.64
C VAL A 135 25.59 -6.73 -7.67
N SER A 136 25.03 -7.80 -7.09
CA SER A 136 25.62 -9.14 -7.12
C SER A 136 25.85 -9.64 -8.55
N ARG A 137 24.89 -9.40 -9.45
CA ARG A 137 25.02 -9.79 -10.86
C ARG A 137 26.14 -9.04 -11.57
N LYS A 138 26.25 -7.72 -11.38
CA LYS A 138 27.35 -6.90 -11.94
C LYS A 138 28.73 -7.35 -11.45
N ALA A 139 28.80 -7.88 -10.23
CA ALA A 139 30.03 -8.38 -9.64
C ALA A 139 30.33 -9.86 -10.01
N ASN A 140 29.54 -10.51 -10.87
CA ASN A 140 29.61 -11.95 -11.18
C ASN A 140 29.51 -12.86 -9.93
N LEU A 141 28.84 -12.37 -8.90
CA LEU A 141 28.60 -13.06 -7.63
C LEU A 141 27.27 -13.84 -7.65
N GLN A 142 26.96 -14.47 -8.78
CA GLN A 142 25.65 -15.09 -9.02
C GLN A 142 25.50 -16.43 -8.28
N ASP A 143 26.62 -17.12 -8.03
CA ASP A 143 26.64 -18.40 -7.34
C ASP A 143 26.31 -18.29 -5.84
N ILE A 144 26.51 -17.12 -5.20
CA ILE A 144 26.30 -16.95 -3.73
C ILE A 144 24.85 -17.27 -3.29
N TYR A 145 23.87 -17.23 -4.20
CA TYR A 145 22.47 -17.58 -3.91
C TYR A 145 22.19 -19.10 -3.97
N PHE A 146 23.13 -19.89 -4.49
CA PHE A 146 22.96 -21.32 -4.74
C PHE A 146 24.06 -22.19 -4.14
N THR A 147 25.23 -21.61 -3.85
CA THR A 147 26.24 -22.29 -3.05
C THR A 147 25.75 -22.31 -1.61
N LYS A 148 25.56 -23.51 -1.04
CA LYS A 148 25.59 -23.65 0.41
C LYS A 148 26.91 -23.04 0.86
N LEU A 149 26.86 -21.93 1.56
CA LEU A 149 28.02 -21.41 2.28
C LEU A 149 28.31 -22.43 3.39
N ASP A 150 29.13 -23.43 3.08
CA ASP A 150 29.74 -24.31 4.08
C ASP A 150 30.73 -23.47 4.90
N GLY A 151 30.20 -22.60 5.77
CA GLY A 151 31.01 -21.62 6.48
C GLY A 151 30.22 -20.63 7.33
N CYS A 152 30.27 -20.84 8.64
CA CYS A 152 30.20 -19.89 9.75
C CYS A 152 28.99 -18.95 9.93
N PHE A 153 28.07 -18.79 8.97
CA PHE A 153 26.92 -17.85 9.10
C PHE A 153 25.52 -18.49 8.99
N GLY A 154 25.41 -19.79 8.70
CA GLY A 154 24.22 -20.61 8.95
C GLY A 154 22.96 -20.40 8.10
N ASN A 155 22.84 -19.32 7.32
CA ASN A 155 21.61 -19.02 6.57
C ASN A 155 21.80 -19.04 5.04
N ASP A 156 20.90 -19.71 4.33
CA ASP A 156 20.75 -19.66 2.87
C ASP A 156 20.01 -18.35 2.51
N PRO A 157 20.67 -17.37 1.86
CA PRO A 157 20.06 -16.07 1.53
C PRO A 157 18.79 -16.20 0.69
N ARG A 158 18.68 -17.24 -0.15
CA ARG A 158 17.47 -17.52 -0.93
C ARG A 158 16.31 -17.96 -0.03
N THR A 159 16.60 -18.82 0.93
CA THR A 159 15.60 -19.32 1.88
C THR A 159 15.13 -18.21 2.82
N ASP A 160 16.04 -17.37 3.32
CA ASP A 160 15.70 -16.18 4.13
C ASP A 160 14.82 -15.19 3.34
N LEU A 161 15.14 -15.00 2.06
CA LEU A 161 14.39 -14.13 1.17
C LEU A 161 12.98 -14.67 0.89
N ILE A 162 12.84 -15.97 0.60
CA ILE A 162 11.53 -16.62 0.43
C ILE A 162 10.72 -16.48 1.73
N ALA A 163 11.33 -16.73 2.88
CA ALA A 163 10.67 -16.61 4.17
C ALA A 163 10.15 -15.18 4.44
N GLU A 164 10.92 -14.14 4.09
CA GLU A 164 10.45 -12.76 4.24
C GLU A 164 9.36 -12.41 3.21
N ILE A 165 9.43 -12.90 1.96
CA ILE A 165 8.33 -12.73 0.98
C ILE A 165 7.06 -13.37 1.51
N ASP A 166 7.15 -14.59 2.05
CA ASP A 166 6.02 -15.32 2.59
C ASP A 166 5.45 -14.61 3.81
N PHE A 167 6.30 -14.11 4.70
CA PHE A 167 5.87 -13.30 5.82
C PHE A 167 5.14 -12.01 5.38
N VAL A 168 5.64 -11.35 4.33
CA VAL A 168 5.01 -10.14 3.76
C VAL A 168 3.65 -10.47 3.14
N LEU A 169 3.58 -11.53 2.32
CA LEU A 169 2.39 -11.96 1.58
C LEU A 169 1.30 -12.52 2.49
N GLU A 170 1.68 -13.34 3.47
CA GLU A 170 0.72 -14.10 4.28
C GLU A 170 0.31 -13.34 5.55
N ARG A 171 1.15 -12.42 6.04
CA ARG A 171 0.89 -11.69 7.29
C ARG A 171 0.84 -10.17 7.13
N LYS A 172 1.93 -9.53 6.70
CA LYS A 172 2.03 -8.06 6.77
C LYS A 172 1.01 -7.36 5.88
N LEU A 173 0.99 -7.66 4.58
CA LEU A 173 0.09 -7.00 3.61
C LEU A 173 -1.39 -7.28 3.89
N PRO A 174 -1.83 -8.53 4.16
CA PRO A 174 -3.22 -8.81 4.51
C PRO A 174 -3.66 -8.11 5.80
N THR A 175 -2.81 -8.07 6.82
CA THR A 175 -3.14 -7.40 8.10
C THR A 175 -3.30 -5.90 7.90
N ALA A 176 -2.39 -5.28 7.14
CA ALA A 176 -2.47 -3.86 6.84
C ALA A 176 -3.72 -3.52 5.99
N LEU A 177 -4.01 -4.31 4.95
CA LEU A 177 -5.21 -4.12 4.12
C LEU A 177 -6.49 -4.27 4.94
N LYS A 178 -6.57 -5.27 5.82
CA LYS A 178 -7.73 -5.47 6.71
C LYS A 178 -7.98 -4.24 7.59
N LYS A 179 -6.92 -3.56 8.05
CA LYS A 179 -7.04 -2.32 8.83
C LYS A 179 -7.60 -1.19 7.98
N VAL A 180 -7.12 -1.02 6.74
CA VAL A 180 -7.66 -0.05 5.77
C VAL A 180 -9.14 -0.31 5.51
N GLN A 181 -9.51 -1.55 5.15
CA GLN A 181 -10.88 -1.94 4.84
C GLN A 181 -11.84 -1.74 6.02
N SER A 182 -11.38 -2.05 7.25
CA SER A 182 -12.16 -1.80 8.48
C SER A 182 -12.43 -0.31 8.69
N ASN A 183 -11.43 0.54 8.51
CA ASN A 183 -11.60 1.99 8.67
C ASN A 183 -12.39 2.62 7.52
N TYR A 184 -12.23 2.12 6.29
CA TYR A 184 -13.06 2.48 5.15
C TYR A 184 -14.53 2.13 5.41
N ALA A 185 -14.84 0.93 5.91
CA ALA A 185 -16.21 0.53 6.23
C ALA A 185 -16.85 1.45 7.29
N LYS A 186 -16.11 1.79 8.36
CA LYS A 186 -16.57 2.76 9.38
C LYS A 186 -16.84 4.14 8.78
N LEU A 187 -15.93 4.63 7.95
CA LEU A 187 -16.06 5.93 7.29
C LEU A 187 -17.26 5.94 6.34
N ARG A 188 -17.41 4.89 5.53
CA ARG A 188 -18.54 4.71 4.61
C ARG A 188 -19.87 4.73 5.36
N SER A 189 -20.02 3.96 6.44
CA SER A 189 -21.24 3.96 7.28
C SER A 189 -21.49 5.28 7.99
N SER A 190 -20.50 6.17 8.07
CA SER A 190 -20.69 7.50 8.64
C SER A 190 -21.00 8.57 7.57
N LEU A 191 -20.71 8.31 6.30
CA LEU A 191 -20.90 9.22 5.17
C LEU A 191 -22.16 8.91 4.35
N LEU A 192 -22.60 7.65 4.34
CA LEU A 192 -23.78 7.14 3.62
C LEU A 192 -24.81 6.59 4.61
#